data_AF-A0A2Z5PF26-F1
#
_entry.id   AF-A0A2Z5PF26-F1
#
_cell.length_a   1.000
_cell.length_b   1.000
_cell.length_c   1.000
_cell.angle_alpha   90.00
_cell.angle_beta   90.00
_cell.angle_gamma   90.00
#
_symmetry.space_group_name_H-M   'P 1'
#
loop_
_entity.id
_entity.type
_entity.pdbx_description
1 polymer ?
#
loop_
_entity_poly.entity_id
_entity_poly.type
_entity_poly.pdbx_seq_one_letter_code
_entity_poly.pdbx_strand_id
1 'polypeptide(L)' 'MVDLSKYDTYELIKKYRVYFKEGEKPAKITIEKYLKTGEYYAILKLPDGKKFSSHPTKTPEDALNDPVISFNVK' A
#
# COMPACT_ATOMS: atom_id res chain seq x y z
N MET A 1 22.60 -7.82 17.81
CA MET A 1 21.93 -6.97 16.81
C MET A 1 21.37 -7.88 15.74
N VAL A 2 20.07 -7.79 15.43
CA VAL A 2 19.46 -8.61 14.36
C VAL A 2 19.86 -7.99 13.03
N ASP A 3 20.41 -8.80 12.12
CA ASP A 3 20.74 -8.37 10.77
C ASP A 3 19.47 -8.32 9.91
N LEU A 4 18.92 -7.12 9.75
CA LEU A 4 17.72 -6.86 8.96
C LEU A 4 17.96 -6.93 7.44
N SER A 5 19.22 -6.96 6.98
CA SER A 5 19.55 -7.03 5.54
C SER A 5 19.21 -8.37 4.89
N LYS A 6 19.01 -9.42 5.71
CA LYS A 6 18.55 -10.74 5.28
C LYS A 6 17.04 -10.83 5.07
N TYR A 7 16.30 -9.79 5.47
CA TYR A 7 14.84 -9.78 5.44
C TYR A 7 14.33 -8.74 4.45
N ASP A 8 13.21 -9.04 3.81
CA ASP A 8 12.49 -8.06 3.01
C ASP A 8 11.90 -7.00 3.93
N THR A 9 12.66 -5.91 4.10
CA THR A 9 12.32 -4.84 5.02
C THR A 9 11.61 -3.72 4.27
N TYR A 10 10.46 -3.34 4.79
CA TYR A 10 9.63 -2.28 4.24
C TYR A 10 9.49 -1.16 5.25
N GLU A 11 9.64 0.08 4.78
CA GLU A 11 9.37 1.28 5.56
C GLU A 11 7.96 1.77 5.25
N LEU A 12 7.13 1.92 6.28
CA LEU A 12 5.81 2.53 6.12
C LEU A 12 5.96 4.03 5.85
N ILE A 13 5.62 4.46 4.65
CA ILE A 13 5.70 5.87 4.23
C ILE A 13 4.42 6.61 4.64
N LYS A 14 3.26 6.04 4.31
CA LYS A 14 1.98 6.71 4.54
C LYS A 14 0.85 5.72 4.67
N LYS A 15 -0.20 6.12 5.38
CA LYS A 15 -1.39 5.30 5.60
C LYS A 15 -2.65 6.14 5.50
N TYR A 16 -3.60 5.66 4.72
CA TYR A 16 -4.88 6.30 4.45
C TYR A 16 -6.02 5.39 4.90
N ARG A 17 -7.13 6.02 5.28
CA ARG A 17 -8.43 5.36 5.47
C ARG A 17 -9.39 5.96 4.46
N VAL A 18 -9.95 5.11 3.61
CA VAL A 18 -10.90 5.52 2.56
C VAL A 18 -12.26 4.97 2.91
N TYR A 19 -13.26 5.85 2.91
CA TYR A 19 -14.65 5.52 3.19
C TYR A 19 -15.43 5.61 1.87
N PHE A 20 -15.96 4.48 1.39
CA PHE A 20 -16.70 4.43 0.13
C PHE A 20 -18.18 4.80 0.32
N LYS A 21 -18.76 4.43 1.46
CA LYS A 21 -20.15 4.70 1.83
C LYS A 21 -20.27 5.03 3.30
N GLU A 22 -21.27 5.85 3.62
CA GLU A 22 -21.62 6.20 4.98
C GLU A 22 -22.08 4.94 5.73
N GLY A 23 -21.42 4.62 6.86
CA GLY A 23 -21.72 3.43 7.68
C GLY A 23 -20.92 2.16 7.35
N GLU A 24 -20.12 2.13 6.28
CA GLU A 24 -19.25 0.99 5.98
C GLU A 24 -17.88 1.07 6.68
N LYS A 25 -17.24 -0.09 6.88
CA LYS A 25 -15.87 -0.15 7.39
C LYS A 25 -14.92 0.45 6.33
N PRO A 26 -14.00 1.37 6.71
CA PRO A 26 -13.10 1.99 5.76
C PRO A 26 -12.11 0.97 5.19
N ALA A 27 -11.83 1.10 3.89
CA ALA A 27 -10.63 0.49 3.33
C ALA A 27 -9.38 1.21 3.85
N LYS A 28 -8.27 0.49 3.90
CA LYS A 28 -6.98 1.00 4.33
C LYS A 28 -6.03 0.95 3.15
N ILE A 29 -5.44 2.09 2.81
CA ILE A 29 -4.34 2.12 1.83
C ILE A 29 -3.07 2.40 2.58
N THR A 30 -2.04 1.61 2.34
CA THR A 30 -0.73 1.74 2.97
C THR A 30 0.31 1.91 1.87
N ILE A 31 1.15 2.93 1.95
CA ILE A 31 2.29 3.11 1.05
C ILE A 31 3.54 2.68 1.80
N GLU A 32 4.26 1.71 1.24
CA GLU A 32 5.46 1.12 1.81
C GLU A 32 6.62 1.29 0.84
N LYS A 33 7.80 1.62 1.35
CA LYS A 33 9.04 1.66 0.59
C LYS A 33 9.86 0.43 0.89
N TYR A 34 10.18 -0.34 -0.12
CA TYR A 34 11.08 -1.48 0.02
C TYR A 34 12.51 -0.97 0.19
N LEU A 35 13.12 -1.25 1.34
CA LEU A 35 14.41 -0.66 1.69
C LEU A 35 15.57 -1.19 0.83
N LYS A 36 15.41 -2.37 0.22
CA LYS A 36 16.46 -2.99 -0.60
C LYS A 36 16.60 -2.34 -1.97
N THR A 37 15.48 -2.03 -2.63
CA THR A 37 15.48 -1.42 -3.98
C THR A 37 15.15 0.07 -3.97
N GLY A 38 14.56 0.56 -2.87
CA GLY A 38 14.05 1.92 -2.76
C GLY A 38 12.70 2.15 -3.44
N GLU A 39 12.08 1.09 -3.97
CA GLU A 39 10.80 1.17 -4.68
C GLU A 39 9.62 1.33 -3.72
N TYR A 40 8.56 1.99 -4.20
CA TYR A 40 7.34 2.26 -3.47
C TYR A 40 6.22 1.32 -3.94
N TYR A 41 5.45 0.85 -2.98
CA TYR A 41 4.31 -0.03 -3.16
C TYR A 41 3.11 0.54 -2.41
N ALA A 42 1.94 0.45 -3.01
CA ALA A 42 0.68 0.73 -2.34
C ALA A 42 -0.05 -0.58 -2.08
N ILE A 43 -0.61 -0.69 -0.90
CA ILE A 43 -1.37 -1.85 -0.43
C ILE A 43 -2.76 -1.37 -0.07
N LEU A 44 -3.76 -1.79 -0.84
CA LEU A 44 -5.16 -1.60 -0.52
C LEU A 44 -5.67 -2.82 0.25
N LYS A 45 -6.24 -2.59 1.42
CA LYS A 45 -6.96 -3.59 2.21
C LYS A 45 -8.42 -3.18 2.32
N LEU A 46 -9.27 -3.94 1.66
CA LEU A 46 -10.72 -3.77 1.70
C LEU A 46 -11.32 -4.30 3.01
N PRO A 47 -12.51 -3.82 3.40
CA PRO A 47 -13.19 -4.28 4.60
C PRO A 47 -13.65 -5.74 4.56
N ASP A 48 -13.85 -6.31 3.36
CA ASP A 48 -14.14 -7.73 3.13
C ASP A 48 -12.92 -8.64 3.36
N GLY A 49 -11.75 -8.04 3.63
CA GLY A 49 -10.49 -8.75 3.85
C GLY A 49 -9.64 -8.92 2.60
N LYS A 50 -10.15 -8.57 1.41
CA LYS A 50 -9.35 -8.60 0.18
C LYS A 50 -8.20 -7.59 0.28
N LYS A 51 -7.05 -8.00 -0.27
CA LYS A 51 -5.83 -7.22 -0.28
C LYS A 51 -5.33 -7.13 -1.71
N PHE A 52 -4.98 -5.93 -2.15
CA PHE A 52 -4.39 -5.65 -3.45
C PHE A 52 -3.09 -4.90 -3.24
N SER A 53 -2.09 -5.21 -4.05
CA SER A 53 -0.79 -4.53 -4.06
C SER A 53 -0.53 -3.94 -5.44
N SER A 54 -0.06 -2.70 -5.48
CA SER A 54 0.44 -2.09 -6.70
C SER A 54 1.71 -2.77 -7.18
N HIS A 55 2.11 -2.45 -8.40
CA HIS A 55 3.45 -2.75 -8.88
C HIS A 55 4.50 -1.89 -8.15
N PRO A 56 5.78 -2.33 -8.14
CA PRO A 56 6.89 -1.48 -7.70
C PRO A 56 6.94 -0.20 -8.53
N THR A 57 7.06 0.94 -7.88
CA THR A 57 7.16 2.24 -8.54
C THR A 57 8.26 3.10 -7.93
N LYS A 58 8.65 4.16 -8.64
CA LYS A 58 9.70 5.09 -8.17
C LYS A 58 9.19 6.14 -7.20
N THR A 59 7.88 6.39 -7.17
CA THR A 59 7.28 7.43 -6.32
C THR A 59 6.06 6.88 -5.58
N PRO A 60 5.76 7.40 -4.38
CA PRO A 60 4.57 7.00 -3.63
C PRO A 60 3.26 7.35 -4.36
N GLU A 61 3.27 8.38 -5.21
CA GLU A 61 2.11 8.85 -5.97
C GLU A 61 1.78 7.89 -7.11
N ASP A 62 2.79 7.38 -7.82
CA ASP A 62 2.61 6.35 -8.85
C ASP A 62 2.06 5.06 -8.24
N ALA A 63 2.56 4.66 -7.07
CA ALA A 63 2.04 3.50 -6.35
C ALA A 63 0.55 3.65 -6.03
N LEU A 64 0.13 4.83 -5.59
CA LEU A 64 -1.26 5.12 -5.25
C LEU A 64 -2.17 5.17 -6.49
N ASN A 65 -1.66 5.69 -7.60
CA ASN A 65 -2.37 5.80 -8.88
C ASN A 65 -2.36 4.51 -9.70
N ASP A 66 -1.72 3.44 -9.21
CA ASP A 66 -1.70 2.15 -9.89
C ASP A 66 -3.14 1.68 -10.20
N PRO A 67 -3.41 1.18 -11.42
CA PRO A 67 -4.73 0.70 -11.83
C PRO A 67 -5.34 -0.32 -10.85
N VAL A 68 -4.51 -1.17 -10.24
CA VAL A 68 -4.93 -2.18 -9.27
C VAL A 68 -5.51 -1.54 -8.02
N ILE A 69 -4.94 -0.41 -7.59
CA ILE A 69 -5.39 0.32 -6.40
C ILE A 69 -6.57 1.22 -6.76
N SER A 70 -6.41 2.06 -7.79
CA SER A 70 -7.42 3.04 -8.19
C SER A 70 -8.74 2.41 -8.66
N PHE A 71 -8.72 1.24 -9.31
CA PHE A 71 -9.94 0.57 -9.76
C PHE A 71 -10.76 -0.02 -8.60
N ASN A 72 -10.11 -0.46 -7.53
CA ASN A 72 -10.75 -1.06 -6.35
C ASN A 72 -11.14 -0.03 -5.27
N VAL A 73 -10.90 1.26 -5.55
CA VAL A 73 -11.23 2.39 -4.68
C VAL A 73 -12.45 3.17 -5.20
N LYS A 74 -13.07 2.74 -6.30
CA LYS A 74 -14.29 3.36 -6.85
C LYS A 74 -15.56 2.92 -6.16
#